data_AF-A7HNV4-F1
#
_entry.id   AF-A7HNV4-F1
#
_cell.length_a   1.000
_cell.length_b   1.000
_cell.length_c   1.000
_cell.angle_alpha   90.00
_cell.angle_beta   90.00
_cell.angle_gamma   90.00
#
_symmetry.space_group_name_H-M   'P 1'
#
loop_
_entity.id
_entity.type
_entity.pdbx_description
1 polymer ?
#
loop_
_entity_poly.entity_id
_entity_poly.type
_entity_poly.pdbx_seq_one_letter_code
_entity_poly.pdbx_strand_id
1 'polypeptide(L)'
;MIIGIGNDIVDISRIDLKLSERILTEEEKTNKAKVTHEYLAGRFALKESFFKALGTGLNGHSFKDISFLNREDGSLYIKIHKYHMAKFGTYNFVHATLSHDKFAMANTILEKEQGKIFIAIGTNLGDRENNIKKAIKELEYISKIVKISSIIETKPYGKTDQPDFLNCVVEIDTKLPPDKLMETLLEIEKKLGRVRTEKWGPRIIDLDILFYGNLVIRNELLTVPHYDFQNRDFFINPMKEIAPNFVHPILLKKIDEF
;
A
#
# COMPACT_ATOMS: atom_id res chain seq x y z
N MET A 1 -9.60 7.49 -12.18
CA MET A 1 -9.08 8.57 -13.09
C MET A 1 -7.65 8.22 -13.43
N ILE A 2 -7.33 8.08 -14.71
CA ILE A 2 -5.95 7.83 -15.14
C ILE A 2 -5.12 9.09 -14.93
N ILE A 3 -4.04 8.96 -14.15
CA ILE A 3 -3.10 10.04 -13.79
C ILE A 3 -1.87 10.02 -14.69
N GLY A 4 -1.52 8.86 -15.23
CA GLY A 4 -0.37 8.72 -16.09
C GLY A 4 -0.32 7.38 -16.80
N ILE A 5 0.31 7.37 -17.97
CA ILE A 5 0.52 6.16 -18.77
C ILE A 5 1.99 6.18 -19.20
N GLY A 6 2.63 5.03 -19.16
CA GLY A 6 3.98 4.86 -19.67
C GLY A 6 4.13 3.52 -20.37
N ASN A 7 4.99 3.53 -21.38
CA ASN A 7 5.30 2.39 -22.22
C ASN A 7 6.83 2.30 -22.38
N ASP A 8 7.34 1.08 -22.41
CA ASP A 8 8.72 0.83 -22.79
C ASP A 8 8.86 -0.48 -23.57
N ILE A 9 9.80 -0.48 -24.52
CA ILE A 9 10.11 -1.64 -25.38
C ILE A 9 11.62 -1.79 -25.41
N VAL A 10 12.11 -2.95 -24.99
CA VAL A 10 13.54 -3.26 -24.95
C VAL A 10 13.85 -4.47 -25.80
N ASP A 11 14.81 -4.34 -26.71
CA ASP A 11 15.39 -5.47 -27.44
C ASP A 11 16.24 -6.31 -26.48
N ILE A 12 15.82 -7.55 -26.23
CA ILE A 12 16.44 -8.43 -25.23
C ILE A 12 17.91 -8.70 -25.58
N SER A 13 18.25 -8.72 -26.88
CA SER A 13 19.63 -8.96 -27.32
C SER A 13 20.59 -7.82 -26.98
N ARG A 14 20.08 -6.63 -26.61
CA ARG A 14 20.86 -5.42 -26.35
C ARG A 14 21.08 -5.14 -24.87
N ILE A 15 20.47 -5.92 -23.97
CA ILE A 15 20.60 -5.67 -22.54
C ILE A 15 21.96 -6.18 -22.04
N ASP A 16 22.71 -5.32 -21.33
CA ASP A 16 23.93 -5.74 -20.65
C ASP A 16 23.59 -6.21 -19.23
N LEU A 17 23.90 -7.48 -18.92
CA LEU A 17 23.68 -8.06 -17.59
C LEU A 17 24.40 -7.30 -16.48
N LYS A 18 25.46 -6.54 -16.77
CA LYS A 18 26.14 -5.67 -15.79
C LYS A 18 25.21 -4.60 -15.22
N LEU A 19 24.15 -4.24 -15.92
CA LEU A 19 23.16 -3.27 -15.44
C LEU A 19 22.24 -3.84 -14.34
N SER A 20 22.26 -5.14 -14.10
CA SER A 20 21.46 -5.79 -13.06
C SER A 20 21.66 -5.15 -11.68
N GLU A 21 22.89 -4.77 -11.34
CA GLU A 21 23.21 -4.12 -10.06
C GLU A 21 22.59 -2.74 -9.90
N ARG A 22 22.33 -2.04 -11.01
CA ARG A 22 21.67 -0.74 -11.01
C ARG A 22 20.15 -0.87 -11.04
N ILE A 23 19.63 -1.81 -11.83
CA ILE A 23 18.21 -1.93 -12.14
C ILE A 23 17.46 -2.73 -11.08
N LEU A 24 17.99 -3.89 -10.67
CA LEU A 24 17.28 -4.83 -9.81
C LEU A 24 17.49 -4.49 -8.34
N THR A 25 16.42 -4.63 -7.55
CA THR A 25 16.54 -4.70 -6.10
C THR A 25 17.01 -6.10 -5.67
N GLU A 26 17.45 -6.25 -4.42
CA GLU A 26 17.81 -7.57 -3.88
C GLU A 26 16.64 -8.56 -3.91
N GLU A 27 15.41 -8.07 -3.72
CA GLU A 27 14.20 -8.91 -3.81
C GLU A 27 13.95 -9.40 -5.24
N GLU A 28 14.19 -8.59 -6.26
CA GLU A 28 14.08 -9.02 -7.65
C GLU A 28 15.19 -10.01 -8.02
N LYS A 29 16.40 -9.83 -7.48
CA LYS A 29 17.49 -10.78 -7.66
C LYS A 29 17.17 -12.14 -7.03
N THR A 30 16.61 -12.17 -5.82
CA THR A 30 16.25 -13.42 -5.14
C THR A 30 14.98 -14.07 -5.68
N ASN A 31 14.10 -13.30 -6.34
CA ASN A 31 12.90 -13.82 -6.99
C ASN A 31 13.21 -14.82 -8.12
N LYS A 32 14.44 -14.80 -8.68
CA LYS A 32 14.88 -15.74 -9.72
C LYS A 32 16.19 -16.41 -9.34
N ALA A 33 16.29 -17.71 -9.60
CA ALA A 33 17.52 -18.47 -9.39
C ALA A 33 18.72 -17.94 -10.21
N LYS A 34 18.45 -17.30 -11.36
CA LYS A 34 19.46 -16.67 -12.21
C LYS A 34 18.86 -15.48 -12.96
N VAL A 35 19.60 -14.37 -13.00
CA VAL A 35 19.25 -13.20 -13.81
C VAL A 35 19.61 -13.48 -15.28
N THR A 36 18.60 -13.57 -16.14
CA THR A 36 18.74 -13.73 -17.59
C THR A 36 18.60 -12.38 -18.30
N HIS A 37 18.99 -12.32 -19.58
CA HIS A 37 18.79 -11.14 -20.43
C HIS A 37 17.29 -10.79 -20.52
N GLU A 38 16.43 -11.80 -20.76
CA GLU A 38 14.98 -11.61 -20.80
C GLU A 38 14.44 -11.03 -19.49
N TYR A 39 14.84 -11.59 -18.34
CA TYR A 39 14.38 -11.11 -17.04
C TYR A 39 14.81 -9.66 -16.77
N LEU A 40 16.08 -9.34 -17.03
CA LEU A 40 16.60 -8.00 -16.83
C LEU A 40 15.94 -6.99 -17.78
N ALA A 41 15.76 -7.35 -19.06
CA ALA A 41 15.08 -6.52 -20.04
C ALA A 41 13.62 -6.26 -19.63
N GLY A 42 12.91 -7.29 -19.16
CA GLY A 42 11.54 -7.15 -18.66
C GLY A 42 11.42 -6.24 -17.44
N ARG A 43 12.35 -6.36 -16.48
CA ARG A 43 12.39 -5.48 -15.30
C ARG A 43 12.79 -4.05 -15.65
N PHE A 44 13.72 -3.86 -16.57
CA PHE A 44 14.06 -2.54 -17.08
C PHE A 44 12.84 -1.90 -17.74
N ALA A 45 12.19 -2.61 -18.67
CA ALA A 45 11.02 -2.10 -19.40
C ALA A 45 9.89 -1.69 -18.43
N LEU A 46 9.57 -2.55 -17.46
CA LEU A 46 8.54 -2.28 -16.45
C LEU A 46 8.84 -1.03 -15.61
N LYS A 47 10.09 -0.86 -15.20
CA LYS A 47 10.46 0.29 -14.36
C LYS A 47 10.49 1.57 -15.18
N GLU A 48 11.03 1.54 -16.39
CA GLU A 48 10.96 2.66 -17.33
C GLU A 48 9.52 3.06 -17.63
N SER A 49 8.64 2.09 -17.92
CA SER A 49 7.22 2.37 -18.16
C SER A 49 6.56 3.02 -16.95
N PHE A 50 6.89 2.59 -15.73
CA PHE A 50 6.41 3.25 -14.51
C PHE A 50 6.91 4.68 -14.36
N PHE A 51 8.21 4.93 -14.51
CA PHE A 51 8.78 6.28 -14.38
C PHE A 51 8.29 7.25 -15.48
N LYS A 52 8.01 6.74 -16.68
CA LYS A 52 7.31 7.50 -17.73
C LYS A 52 5.87 7.81 -17.32
N ALA A 53 5.17 6.86 -16.71
CA ALA A 53 3.81 7.08 -16.22
C ALA A 53 3.75 8.14 -15.11
N LEU A 54 4.81 8.28 -14.28
CA LEU A 54 4.91 9.40 -13.34
C LEU A 54 5.03 10.77 -14.01
N GLY A 55 5.45 10.83 -15.28
CA GLY A 55 5.63 12.06 -16.06
C GLY A 55 6.95 12.81 -15.80
N THR A 56 7.86 12.24 -15.02
CA THR A 56 9.19 12.81 -14.72
C THR A 56 10.33 12.04 -15.37
N GLY A 57 10.08 10.83 -15.88
CA GLY A 57 11.14 9.88 -16.21
C GLY A 57 11.96 9.52 -14.98
N LEU A 58 13.21 9.09 -15.15
CA LEU A 58 14.14 8.74 -14.06
C LEU A 58 14.68 9.94 -13.26
N ASN A 59 14.34 11.18 -13.61
CA ASN A 59 14.95 12.36 -12.99
C ASN A 59 14.64 12.43 -11.48
N GLY A 60 15.67 12.21 -10.65
CA GLY A 60 15.54 12.19 -9.19
C GLY A 60 15.08 10.85 -8.59
N HIS A 61 14.90 9.84 -9.44
CA HIS A 61 14.42 8.51 -9.06
C HIS A 61 15.48 7.45 -9.28
N SER A 62 15.43 6.39 -8.48
CA SER A 62 16.24 5.20 -8.65
C SER A 62 15.37 4.06 -9.17
N PHE A 63 15.91 3.23 -10.07
CA PHE A 63 15.27 1.96 -10.41
C PHE A 63 14.98 1.09 -9.19
N LYS A 64 15.75 1.24 -8.11
CA LYS A 64 15.55 0.49 -6.87
C LYS A 64 14.46 1.05 -5.96
N ASP A 65 13.87 2.19 -6.30
CA ASP A 65 12.72 2.77 -5.55
C ASP A 65 11.47 1.89 -5.66
N ILE A 66 11.43 1.03 -6.67
CA ILE A 66 10.34 0.08 -6.92
C ILE A 66 10.90 -1.29 -7.30
N SER A 67 10.07 -2.31 -7.11
CA SER A 67 10.29 -3.67 -7.58
C SER A 67 9.05 -4.18 -8.28
N PHE A 68 9.25 -5.00 -9.30
CA PHE A 68 8.18 -5.80 -9.88
C PHE A 68 8.38 -7.26 -9.49
N LEU A 69 7.43 -7.79 -8.76
CA LEU A 69 7.47 -9.14 -8.19
C LEU A 69 6.29 -9.96 -8.71
N ASN A 70 6.40 -11.27 -8.60
CA ASN A 70 5.34 -12.19 -8.98
C ASN A 70 4.58 -12.64 -7.72
N ARG A 71 3.26 -12.71 -7.82
CA ARG A 71 2.39 -13.35 -6.84
C ARG A 71 2.47 -14.88 -6.96
N GLU A 72 1.79 -15.59 -6.07
CA GLU A 72 1.73 -17.06 -6.08
C GLU A 72 1.18 -17.63 -7.39
N ASP A 73 0.19 -16.96 -7.99
CA ASP A 73 -0.40 -17.34 -9.29
C ASP A 73 0.48 -16.93 -10.50
N GLY A 74 1.66 -16.37 -10.26
CA GLY A 74 2.58 -15.89 -11.27
C GLY A 74 2.26 -14.49 -11.81
N SER A 75 1.13 -13.88 -11.44
CA SER A 75 0.79 -12.53 -11.88
C SER A 75 1.72 -11.47 -11.29
N LEU A 76 1.88 -10.36 -11.99
CA LEU A 76 2.81 -9.29 -11.62
C LEU A 76 2.17 -8.31 -10.63
N TYR A 77 2.95 -7.85 -9.65
CA TYR A 77 2.61 -6.68 -8.85
C TYR A 77 3.82 -5.77 -8.65
N ILE A 78 3.55 -4.49 -8.40
CA ILE A 78 4.57 -3.52 -8.02
C ILE A 78 4.68 -3.46 -6.49
N LYS A 79 5.91 -3.49 -6.00
CA LYS A 79 6.25 -3.13 -4.62
C LYS A 79 7.02 -1.82 -4.64
N ILE A 80 6.57 -0.88 -3.82
CA ILE A 80 7.07 0.49 -3.74
C ILE A 80 7.90 0.60 -2.46
N HIS A 81 9.19 0.89 -2.62
CA HIS A 81 10.11 1.18 -1.52
C HIS A 81 10.18 2.69 -1.27
N LYS A 82 9.94 3.50 -2.29
CA LYS A 82 9.79 4.95 -2.19
C LYS A 82 8.65 5.42 -3.07
N TYR A 83 7.62 5.99 -2.45
CA TYR A 83 6.48 6.52 -3.19
C TYR A 83 6.87 7.84 -3.85
N HIS A 84 6.58 7.96 -5.14
CA HIS A 84 6.80 9.18 -5.91
C HIS A 84 5.46 9.69 -6.40
N MET A 85 5.12 10.94 -6.07
CA MET A 85 3.92 11.54 -6.62
C MET A 85 4.08 11.73 -8.13
N ALA A 86 3.05 11.38 -8.90
CA ALA A 86 3.06 11.65 -10.33
C ALA A 86 2.92 13.16 -10.57
N LYS A 87 3.37 13.64 -11.73
CA LYS A 87 3.24 15.04 -12.16
C LYS A 87 1.82 15.59 -12.03
N PHE A 88 0.82 14.72 -12.19
CA PHE A 88 -0.61 15.06 -12.18
C PHE A 88 -1.33 14.66 -10.88
N GLY A 89 -0.58 14.31 -9.82
CA GLY A 89 -1.11 14.07 -8.48
C GLY A 89 -0.80 12.68 -7.91
N THR A 90 -1.46 12.33 -6.81
CA THR A 90 -1.37 11.01 -6.19
C THR A 90 -2.14 9.95 -6.98
N TYR A 91 -1.65 8.72 -6.92
CA TYR A 91 -2.34 7.51 -7.39
C TYR A 91 -2.43 6.50 -6.25
N ASN A 92 -3.49 5.69 -6.25
CA ASN A 92 -3.70 4.55 -5.35
C ASN A 92 -3.77 3.22 -6.11
N PHE A 93 -3.75 3.26 -7.45
CA PHE A 93 -3.68 2.06 -8.28
C PHE A 93 -2.52 2.14 -9.28
N VAL A 94 -1.82 1.02 -9.43
CA VAL A 94 -0.85 0.78 -10.50
C VAL A 94 -1.26 -0.48 -11.24
N HIS A 95 -1.48 -0.34 -12.53
CA HIS A 95 -1.73 -1.46 -13.44
C HIS A 95 -0.50 -1.62 -14.32
N ALA A 96 0.08 -2.82 -14.37
CA ALA A 96 1.27 -3.08 -15.17
C ALA A 96 1.17 -4.42 -15.88
N THR A 97 1.59 -4.43 -17.14
CA THR A 97 1.65 -5.63 -17.97
C THR A 97 3.04 -5.77 -18.56
N LEU A 98 3.49 -7.01 -18.70
CA LEU A 98 4.76 -7.35 -19.32
C LEU A 98 4.54 -8.51 -20.30
N SER A 99 5.11 -8.40 -21.49
CA SER A 99 5.13 -9.46 -22.49
C SER A 99 6.53 -9.57 -23.09
N HIS A 100 6.90 -10.78 -23.51
CA HIS A 100 8.23 -11.07 -24.04
C HIS A 100 8.14 -11.88 -25.32
N ASP A 101 8.99 -11.54 -26.27
CA ASP A 101 9.39 -12.37 -27.41
C ASP A 101 10.85 -12.01 -27.74
N LYS A 102 11.16 -11.46 -28.93
CA LYS A 102 12.44 -10.79 -29.19
C LYS A 102 12.62 -9.51 -28.36
N PHE A 103 11.50 -8.90 -27.97
CA PHE A 103 11.44 -7.67 -27.19
C PHE A 103 10.74 -7.92 -25.86
N ALA A 104 11.17 -7.21 -24.82
CA ALA A 104 10.40 -7.04 -23.61
C ALA A 104 9.54 -5.78 -23.76
N MET A 105 8.21 -5.92 -23.67
CA MET A 105 7.24 -4.83 -23.82
C MET A 105 6.50 -4.64 -22.51
N ALA A 106 6.58 -3.43 -21.95
CA ALA A 106 5.91 -3.08 -20.71
C ALA A 106 4.96 -1.90 -20.90
N ASN A 107 3.81 -1.97 -20.23
CA ASN A 107 2.87 -0.87 -20.10
C ASN A 107 2.57 -0.65 -18.62
N THR A 108 2.44 0.61 -18.22
CA THR A 108 2.04 1.00 -16.88
C THR A 108 0.98 2.09 -16.93
N ILE A 109 -0.08 1.93 -16.14
CA ILE A 109 -1.13 2.91 -15.94
C ILE A 109 -1.16 3.24 -14.46
N LEU A 110 -1.01 4.52 -14.13
CA LEU A 110 -1.26 5.06 -12.80
C LEU A 110 -2.68 5.58 -12.73
N GLU A 111 -3.41 5.14 -11.73
CA GLU A 111 -4.80 5.52 -11.53
C GLU A 111 -5.04 6.05 -10.12
N LYS A 112 -5.79 7.14 -10.06
CA LYS A 112 -6.43 7.63 -8.85
C LYS A 112 -7.91 7.26 -8.88
N GLU A 113 -8.28 6.27 -8.09
CA GLU A 113 -9.67 6.02 -7.72
C GLU A 113 -10.04 6.87 -6.50
N GLN A 114 -11.28 7.33 -6.45
CA GLN A 114 -11.84 7.94 -5.24
C GLN A 114 -12.06 6.83 -4.22
N GLY A 115 -11.58 7.03 -2.99
CA GLY A 115 -11.70 6.03 -1.93
C GLY A 115 -10.62 4.94 -2.01
N LYS A 116 -10.99 3.72 -1.63
CA LYS A 116 -10.12 2.53 -1.57
C LYS A 116 -8.88 2.68 -0.70
N ILE A 117 -8.89 3.63 0.22
CA ILE A 117 -7.87 3.78 1.25
C ILE A 117 -8.58 3.49 2.57
N PHE A 118 -8.12 2.47 3.30
CA PHE A 118 -8.82 1.96 4.46
C PHE A 118 -7.97 2.16 5.70
N ILE A 119 -8.53 2.84 6.70
CA ILE A 119 -7.89 3.12 7.98
C ILE A 119 -8.63 2.36 9.07
N ALA A 120 -7.91 1.51 9.80
CA ALA A 120 -8.43 0.92 11.03
C ALA A 120 -8.29 1.92 12.18
N ILE A 121 -9.31 1.99 13.02
CA ILE A 121 -9.33 2.78 14.24
C ILE A 121 -9.53 1.83 15.41
N GLY A 122 -8.64 1.88 16.40
CA GLY A 122 -8.72 1.05 17.61
C GLY A 122 -8.50 1.85 18.89
N THR A 123 -9.24 1.54 19.96
CA THR A 123 -9.07 2.19 21.28
C THR A 123 -9.52 1.28 22.42
N ASN A 124 -8.76 1.23 23.52
CA ASN A 124 -9.13 0.50 24.72
C ASN A 124 -9.01 1.30 26.04
N LEU A 125 -8.68 2.59 25.97
CA LEU A 125 -8.57 3.44 27.15
C LEU A 125 -9.56 4.61 27.12
N GLY A 126 -10.05 4.98 28.31
CA GLY A 126 -10.91 6.16 28.50
C GLY A 126 -12.27 6.04 27.82
N ASP A 127 -12.78 7.14 27.31
CA ASP A 127 -14.05 7.20 26.58
C ASP A 127 -13.85 6.73 25.13
N ARG A 128 -13.85 5.40 24.96
CA ARG A 128 -13.51 4.71 23.69
C ARG A 128 -14.38 5.17 22.52
N GLU A 129 -15.69 5.34 22.70
CA GLU A 129 -16.56 5.80 21.62
C GLU A 129 -16.26 7.24 21.19
N ASN A 130 -16.03 8.12 22.16
CA ASN A 130 -15.69 9.51 21.87
C ASN A 130 -14.30 9.63 21.23
N ASN A 131 -13.35 8.76 21.58
CA ASN A 131 -12.04 8.70 20.92
C ASN A 131 -12.20 8.36 19.43
N ILE A 132 -13.04 7.38 19.08
CA ILE A 132 -13.36 7.05 17.69
C ILE A 132 -14.02 8.24 16.98
N LYS A 133 -15.03 8.87 17.60
CA LYS A 133 -15.71 10.05 17.03
C LYS A 133 -14.73 11.20 16.76
N LYS A 134 -13.82 11.47 17.69
CA LYS A 134 -12.77 12.49 17.51
C LYS A 134 -11.79 12.10 16.40
N ALA A 135 -11.35 10.86 16.34
CA ALA A 135 -10.46 10.39 15.28
C ALA A 135 -11.09 10.55 13.89
N ILE A 136 -12.36 10.17 13.72
CA ILE A 136 -13.10 10.36 12.47
C ILE A 136 -13.18 11.85 12.10
N LYS A 137 -13.48 12.72 13.07
CA LYS A 137 -13.49 14.18 12.85
C LYS A 137 -12.13 14.72 12.43
N GLU A 138 -11.03 14.20 12.98
CA GLU A 138 -9.68 14.57 12.53
C GLU A 138 -9.40 14.09 11.10
N LEU A 139 -9.86 12.88 10.74
CA LEU A 139 -9.75 12.35 9.38
C LEU A 139 -10.54 13.18 8.35
N GLU A 140 -11.68 13.75 8.73
CA GLU A 140 -12.49 14.63 7.87
C GLU A 140 -11.76 15.91 7.45
N TYR A 141 -10.79 16.40 8.23
CA TYR A 141 -10.00 17.58 7.86
C TYR A 141 -8.95 17.28 6.77
N ILE A 142 -8.53 16.02 6.63
CA ILE A 142 -7.44 15.61 5.75
C ILE A 142 -7.91 14.75 4.57
N SER A 143 -9.18 14.34 4.58
CA SER A 143 -9.77 13.41 3.64
C SER A 143 -11.30 13.53 3.62
N LYS A 144 -11.91 13.05 2.54
CA LYS A 144 -13.35 12.79 2.52
C LYS A 144 -13.61 11.39 3.07
N ILE A 145 -14.50 11.28 4.04
CA ILE A 145 -14.98 9.98 4.50
C ILE A 145 -15.93 9.41 3.45
N VAL A 146 -15.65 8.19 2.99
CA VAL A 146 -16.45 7.48 1.99
C VAL A 146 -17.42 6.53 2.67
N LYS A 147 -16.93 5.72 3.63
CA LYS A 147 -17.72 4.78 4.44
C LYS A 147 -17.08 4.60 5.81
N ILE A 148 -17.90 4.26 6.80
CA ILE A 148 -17.47 3.87 8.14
C ILE A 148 -18.18 2.54 8.45
N SER A 149 -17.45 1.55 8.96
CA SER A 149 -18.04 0.30 9.44
C SER A 149 -18.76 0.49 10.77
N SER A 150 -19.52 -0.51 11.17
CA SER A 150 -19.98 -0.65 12.55
C SER A 150 -18.78 -0.72 13.50
N ILE A 151 -18.97 -0.23 14.73
CA ILE A 151 -18.00 -0.39 15.82
C ILE A 151 -18.20 -1.77 16.43
N ILE A 152 -17.11 -2.52 16.59
CA ILE A 152 -17.11 -3.83 17.23
C ILE A 152 -16.22 -3.80 18.47
N GLU A 153 -16.62 -4.54 19.51
CA GLU A 153 -15.78 -4.78 20.67
C GLU A 153 -15.03 -6.11 20.52
N THR A 154 -13.72 -6.10 20.73
CA THR A 154 -12.90 -7.30 20.59
C THR A 154 -11.90 -7.43 21.72
N LYS A 155 -11.52 -8.68 22.02
CA LYS A 155 -10.42 -8.96 22.94
C LYS A 155 -9.10 -8.40 22.41
N PRO A 156 -8.15 -8.05 23.29
CA PRO A 156 -6.82 -7.61 22.87
C PRO A 156 -6.08 -8.70 22.08
N TYR A 157 -5.32 -8.29 21.06
CA TYR A 157 -4.49 -9.18 20.26
C TYR A 157 -3.02 -9.10 20.68
N GLY A 158 -2.36 -10.24 20.85
CA GLY A 158 -0.98 -10.31 21.35
C GLY A 158 -0.92 -10.21 22.88
N LYS A 159 -0.78 -8.99 23.43
CA LYS A 159 -0.78 -8.78 24.89
C LYS A 159 -2.22 -8.78 25.41
N THR A 160 -2.62 -9.80 26.15
CA THR A 160 -4.02 -10.01 26.54
C THR A 160 -4.41 -9.41 27.88
N ASP A 161 -3.44 -9.09 28.75
CA ASP A 161 -3.66 -8.46 30.05
C ASP A 161 -3.90 -6.94 29.90
N GLN A 162 -5.03 -6.58 29.31
CA GLN A 162 -5.50 -5.21 29.11
C GLN A 162 -7.01 -5.16 28.80
N PRO A 163 -7.65 -3.97 28.86
CA PRO A 163 -9.07 -3.84 28.51
C PRO A 163 -9.35 -4.16 27.04
N ASP A 164 -10.59 -4.57 26.78
CA ASP A 164 -11.12 -4.83 25.44
C ASP A 164 -11.07 -3.57 24.56
N PHE A 165 -10.90 -3.78 23.26
CA PHE A 165 -10.82 -2.71 22.27
C PHE A 165 -12.18 -2.47 21.62
N LEU A 166 -12.51 -1.21 21.36
CA LEU A 166 -13.44 -0.85 20.29
C LEU A 166 -12.63 -0.66 19.01
N ASN A 167 -13.10 -1.28 17.92
CA ASN A 167 -12.49 -1.19 16.60
C ASN A 167 -13.53 -0.85 15.53
N CYS A 168 -13.12 -0.07 14.54
CA CYS A 168 -13.86 0.11 13.29
C CYS A 168 -12.89 0.36 12.14
N VAL A 169 -13.39 0.31 10.90
CA VAL A 169 -12.61 0.67 9.70
C VAL A 169 -13.34 1.76 8.94
N VAL A 170 -12.56 2.70 8.41
CA VAL A 170 -13.04 3.84 7.65
C VAL A 170 -12.42 3.80 6.26
N GLU A 171 -13.26 3.88 5.22
CA GLU A 171 -12.82 4.14 3.86
C GLU A 171 -12.73 5.65 3.66
N ILE A 172 -11.57 6.14 3.21
CA ILE A 172 -11.31 7.56 2.96
C ILE A 172 -10.88 7.81 1.51
N ASP A 173 -11.17 9.02 1.03
CA ASP A 173 -10.56 9.56 -0.17
C ASP A 173 -9.70 10.78 0.18
N THR A 174 -8.39 10.65 -0.01
CA THR A 174 -7.43 11.73 0.25
C THR A 174 -6.52 11.99 -0.95
N LYS A 175 -5.99 13.22 -0.99
CA LYS A 175 -4.91 13.64 -1.91
C LYS A 175 -3.53 13.53 -1.27
N LEU A 176 -3.43 13.10 -0.02
CA LEU A 176 -2.14 12.89 0.63
C LEU A 176 -1.46 11.63 0.08
N PRO A 177 -0.17 11.70 -0.27
CA PRO A 177 0.59 10.50 -0.60
C PRO A 177 0.74 9.60 0.65
N PRO A 178 0.96 8.29 0.48
CA PRO A 178 0.95 7.32 1.59
C PRO A 178 1.83 7.70 2.78
N ASP A 179 3.07 8.14 2.55
CA ASP A 179 3.99 8.52 3.63
C ASP A 179 3.48 9.74 4.42
N LYS A 180 2.89 10.74 3.72
CA LYS A 180 2.29 11.91 4.37
C LYS A 180 1.00 11.59 5.10
N LEU A 181 0.20 10.66 4.57
CA LEU A 181 -0.95 10.15 5.30
C LEU A 181 -0.49 9.50 6.60
N MET A 182 0.52 8.63 6.56
CA MET A 182 1.07 7.98 7.75
C MET A 182 1.58 8.99 8.79
N GLU A 183 2.39 9.97 8.37
CA GLU A 183 2.83 11.07 9.25
C GLU A 183 1.65 11.78 9.91
N THR A 184 0.62 12.11 9.13
CA THR A 184 -0.57 12.82 9.63
C THR A 184 -1.37 11.97 10.62
N LEU A 185 -1.52 10.67 10.37
CA LEU A 185 -2.19 9.76 11.32
C LEU A 185 -1.45 9.72 12.66
N LEU A 186 -0.11 9.64 12.64
CA LEU A 186 0.71 9.68 13.86
C LEU A 186 0.54 11.00 14.64
N GLU A 187 0.39 12.12 13.93
CA GLU A 187 0.10 13.42 14.55
C GLU A 187 -1.29 13.46 15.19
N ILE A 188 -2.31 12.89 14.53
CA ILE A 188 -3.67 12.76 15.08
C ILE A 188 -3.63 11.91 16.35
N GLU A 189 -2.95 10.77 16.35
CA GLU A 189 -2.80 9.93 17.54
C GLU A 189 -2.20 10.70 18.71
N LYS A 190 -1.11 11.44 18.45
CA LYS A 190 -0.44 12.27 19.46
C LYS A 190 -1.39 13.37 19.98
N LYS A 191 -2.12 14.04 19.09
CA LYS A 191 -3.11 15.08 19.44
C LYS A 191 -4.21 14.53 20.33
N LEU A 192 -4.65 13.30 20.11
CA LEU A 192 -5.67 12.62 20.91
C LEU A 192 -5.12 11.99 22.20
N GLY A 193 -3.82 12.13 22.47
CA GLY A 193 -3.20 11.74 23.74
C GLY A 193 -2.49 10.39 23.73
N ARG A 194 -2.20 9.80 22.56
CA ARG A 194 -1.45 8.54 22.50
C ARG A 194 0.00 8.76 22.97
N VAL A 195 0.41 7.99 23.98
CA VAL A 195 1.79 7.91 24.45
C VAL A 195 2.33 6.51 24.17
N ARG A 196 3.48 6.41 23.50
CA ARG A 196 4.11 5.12 23.17
C ARG A 196 5.04 4.69 24.29
N THR A 197 4.54 3.89 25.23
CA THR A 197 5.32 3.36 26.36
C THR A 197 5.74 1.91 26.17
N GLU A 198 4.89 1.09 25.52
CA GLU A 198 5.11 -0.35 25.35
C GLU A 198 4.57 -0.84 24.01
N LYS A 199 5.20 -1.86 23.42
CA LYS A 199 4.69 -2.54 22.22
C LYS A 199 3.40 -3.30 22.57
N TRP A 200 2.35 -3.07 21.78
CA TRP A 200 1.00 -3.67 21.96
C TRP A 200 0.32 -3.35 23.30
N GLY A 201 0.77 -2.30 23.99
CA GLY A 201 0.14 -1.86 25.22
C GLY A 201 -1.22 -1.14 24.99
N PRO A 202 -1.93 -0.85 26.08
CA PRO A 202 -3.16 -0.07 26.05
C PRO A 202 -2.94 1.31 25.44
N ARG A 203 -3.94 1.82 24.71
CA ARG A 203 -3.84 3.08 23.96
C ARG A 203 -5.20 3.76 23.82
N ILE A 204 -5.15 5.09 23.86
CA ILE A 204 -6.32 5.95 23.72
C ILE A 204 -6.86 5.97 22.29
N ILE A 205 -5.99 5.79 21.30
CA ILE A 205 -6.34 5.65 19.90
C ILE A 205 -5.17 5.01 19.14
N ASP A 206 -5.49 4.28 18.07
CA ASP A 206 -4.58 3.65 17.13
C ASP A 206 -5.17 3.81 15.73
N LEU A 207 -4.38 4.32 14.79
CA LEU A 207 -4.78 4.56 13.41
C LEU A 207 -3.81 3.84 12.47
N ASP A 208 -4.27 2.77 11.85
CA ASP A 208 -3.46 1.94 10.95
C ASP A 208 -3.97 2.02 9.51
N ILE A 209 -3.05 2.26 8.56
CA ILE A 209 -3.37 2.15 7.13
C ILE A 209 -3.43 0.66 6.76
N LEU A 210 -4.62 0.15 6.47
CA LEU A 210 -4.82 -1.23 6.05
C LEU A 210 -4.48 -1.44 4.58
N PHE A 211 -5.00 -0.57 3.71
CA PHE A 211 -4.76 -0.60 2.28
C PHE A 211 -4.73 0.82 1.71
N TYR A 212 -4.00 1.00 0.60
CA TYR A 212 -3.98 2.23 -0.18
C TYR A 212 -4.16 1.83 -1.66
N GLY A 213 -5.42 1.59 -2.05
CA GLY A 213 -5.78 0.94 -3.31
C GLY A 213 -5.03 -0.38 -3.49
N ASN A 214 -4.44 -0.61 -4.66
CA ASN A 214 -3.65 -1.83 -4.90
C ASN A 214 -2.15 -1.69 -4.60
N LEU A 215 -1.73 -0.57 -3.99
CA LEU A 215 -0.31 -0.34 -3.73
C LEU A 215 0.21 -1.34 -2.72
N VAL A 216 1.37 -1.91 -3.03
CA VAL A 216 2.19 -2.63 -2.06
C VAL A 216 3.37 -1.73 -1.72
N ILE A 217 3.43 -1.24 -0.49
CA ILE A 217 4.46 -0.33 0.01
C ILE A 217 5.19 -1.03 1.14
N ARG A 218 6.52 -0.97 1.14
CA ARG A 218 7.32 -1.39 2.29
C ARG A 218 8.56 -0.52 2.37
N ASN A 219 8.56 0.37 3.34
CA ASN A 219 9.70 1.21 3.68
C ASN A 219 9.84 1.28 5.21
N GLU A 220 10.74 2.13 5.71
CA GLU A 220 10.98 2.27 7.14
C GLU A 220 9.79 2.84 7.91
N LEU A 221 8.93 3.61 7.23
CA LEU A 221 7.80 4.33 7.82
C LEU A 221 6.47 3.56 7.71
N LEU A 222 6.27 2.85 6.59
CA LEU A 222 4.97 2.33 6.19
C LEU A 222 5.08 0.96 5.53
N THR A 223 4.19 0.05 5.93
CA THR A 223 3.93 -1.23 5.25
C THR A 223 2.46 -1.33 4.90
N VAL A 224 2.16 -1.39 3.60
CA VAL A 224 0.80 -1.51 3.04
C VAL A 224 0.82 -2.62 1.97
N PRO A 225 -0.17 -3.53 1.89
CA PRO A 225 -1.19 -3.79 2.89
C PRO A 225 -0.61 -4.00 4.29
N HIS A 226 -1.43 -3.76 5.32
CA HIS A 226 -1.01 -4.03 6.68
C HIS A 226 -0.55 -5.50 6.79
N TYR A 227 0.69 -5.71 7.24
CA TYR A 227 1.41 -6.99 7.15
C TYR A 227 0.70 -8.18 7.83
N ASP A 228 -0.15 -7.88 8.80
CA ASP A 228 -0.88 -8.83 9.64
C ASP A 228 -2.39 -8.82 9.40
N PHE A 229 -2.84 -8.25 8.27
CA PHE A 229 -4.27 -8.06 7.99
C PHE A 229 -5.06 -9.37 8.07
N GLN A 230 -4.56 -10.42 7.43
CA GLN A 230 -5.21 -11.73 7.30
C GLN A 230 -5.34 -12.50 8.63
N ASN A 231 -4.68 -12.04 9.70
CA ASN A 231 -4.72 -12.71 11.02
C ASN A 231 -5.57 -11.93 12.04
N ARG A 232 -6.25 -10.85 11.63
CA ARG A 232 -6.91 -9.91 12.52
C ARG A 232 -8.37 -9.75 12.18
N ASP A 233 -9.22 -10.51 12.86
CA ASP A 233 -10.68 -10.44 12.71
C ASP A 233 -11.24 -9.04 12.97
N PHE A 234 -10.61 -8.28 13.85
CA PHE A 234 -10.98 -6.89 14.14
C PHE A 234 -10.65 -5.91 12.99
N PHE A 235 -9.88 -6.34 11.98
CA PHE A 235 -9.74 -5.65 10.70
C PHE A 235 -10.68 -6.25 9.64
N ILE A 236 -10.72 -7.58 9.57
CA ILE A 236 -11.47 -8.31 8.53
C ILE A 236 -12.97 -8.08 8.64
N ASN A 237 -13.57 -8.24 9.82
CA ASN A 237 -15.02 -8.13 9.99
C ASN A 237 -15.56 -6.72 9.61
N PRO A 238 -14.96 -5.61 10.10
CA PRO A 238 -15.29 -4.27 9.62
C PRO A 238 -15.09 -4.07 8.11
N MET A 239 -14.04 -4.64 7.54
CA MET A 239 -13.76 -4.54 6.10
C MET A 239 -14.80 -5.30 5.26
N LYS A 240 -15.28 -6.46 5.71
CA LYS A 240 -16.35 -7.22 5.04
C LYS A 240 -17.65 -6.42 4.95
N GLU A 241 -17.94 -5.61 5.96
CA GLU A 241 -19.14 -4.76 5.97
C GLU A 241 -19.07 -3.67 4.88
N ILE A 242 -17.94 -2.96 4.76
CA ILE A 242 -17.87 -1.77 3.90
C ILE A 242 -17.33 -2.04 2.49
N ALA A 243 -16.52 -3.10 2.33
CA ALA A 243 -15.78 -3.39 1.11
C ALA A 243 -15.57 -4.90 0.86
N PRO A 244 -16.62 -5.74 0.86
CA PRO A 244 -16.50 -7.21 0.74
C PRO A 244 -15.82 -7.65 -0.57
N ASN A 245 -16.04 -6.90 -1.65
CA ASN A 245 -15.49 -7.18 -2.97
C ASN A 245 -14.11 -6.55 -3.23
N PHE A 246 -13.53 -5.83 -2.26
CA PHE A 246 -12.18 -5.32 -2.42
C PHE A 246 -11.19 -6.49 -2.47
N VAL A 247 -10.22 -6.43 -3.37
CA VAL A 247 -9.27 -7.53 -3.59
C VAL A 247 -7.95 -7.19 -2.93
N HIS A 248 -7.46 -8.08 -2.07
CA HIS A 248 -6.17 -7.92 -1.44
C HIS A 248 -5.05 -7.91 -2.52
N PRO A 249 -4.19 -6.87 -2.60
CA PRO A 249 -3.33 -6.67 -3.76
C PRO A 249 -2.20 -7.70 -3.92
N ILE A 250 -1.86 -8.42 -2.85
CA ILE A 250 -0.89 -9.54 -2.88
C ILE A 250 -1.58 -10.90 -2.96
N LEU A 251 -2.56 -11.19 -2.08
CA LEU A 251 -3.20 -12.50 -1.97
C LEU A 251 -4.27 -12.76 -3.05
N LEU A 252 -4.73 -11.73 -3.77
CA LEU A 252 -5.81 -11.79 -4.77
C LEU A 252 -7.14 -12.38 -4.29
N LYS A 253 -7.31 -12.50 -2.97
CA LYS A 253 -8.57 -12.85 -2.33
C LYS A 253 -9.43 -11.62 -2.13
N LYS A 254 -10.74 -11.76 -2.34
CA LYS A 254 -11.71 -10.74 -1.91
C LYS A 254 -11.74 -10.69 -0.39
N ILE A 255 -12.02 -9.51 0.17
CA ILE A 255 -12.16 -9.34 1.62
C ILE A 255 -13.18 -10.33 2.22
N ASP A 256 -14.26 -10.64 1.50
CA ASP A 256 -15.29 -11.59 1.96
C ASP A 256 -14.78 -13.04 2.13
N GLU A 257 -13.68 -13.39 1.44
CA GLU A 257 -13.08 -14.73 1.41
C GLU A 257 -12.01 -14.95 2.50
N PHE A 258 -11.76 -13.94 3.36
CA PHE A 258 -10.86 -14.05 4.50
C PHE A 258 -11.53 -14.69 5.72
#